data_AF-A0A928PJT6-F1
#
_entry.id   AF-A0A928PJT6-F1
#
_cell.length_a   1.000
_cell.length_b   1.000
_cell.length_c   1.000
_cell.angle_alpha   90.00
_cell.angle_beta   90.00
_cell.angle_gamma   90.00
#
_symmetry.space_group_name_H-M   'P 1'
#
loop_
_entity.id
_entity.type
_entity.pdbx_description
1 polymer ?
#
loop_
_entity_poly.entity_id
_entity_poly.type
_entity_poly.pdbx_seq_one_letter_code
_entity_poly.pdbx_strand_id
1 'polypeptide(L)'
;MDFNSTVKGSALEGFYPAGWDFEKIDAAIGAPESITEHQAHWNDNFTPIKCDNLGEFEVYMGHEIAMQIKLAKERNEKIAFILPVGPMGMYKWVVYFINAWKISCEHVYTFNMDEWADADGNTLPSDNTGSFKYAMEQALFNPLGELTVPENQRNFATKENLPTYPAKIDALKAEGAKLVLVYGIGRMCHIAFWEPQFAGEYNSAAEWEAAPYRIAAKIHPLTVEQNALTSFKSRTTLVPCRANTIGPGLFLKADYAIGGADGTLGRGMQWQGMSLWMTLRHEKTPWITSTYIPTIPGKLFFLKDLAGPLEAECN
;
A
#
# COMPACT_ATOMS: atom_id res chain seq x y z
N MET A 1 12.53 28.83 11.60
CA MET A 1 11.15 28.59 12.07
C MET A 1 10.66 27.38 11.33
N ASP A 2 10.10 26.42 12.04
CA ASP A 2 9.74 25.10 11.53
C ASP A 2 8.42 24.65 12.15
N PHE A 3 8.01 23.42 11.83
CA PHE A 3 6.80 22.82 12.37
C PHE A 3 6.83 22.70 13.91
N ASN A 4 7.92 22.15 14.48
CA ASN A 4 8.02 21.88 15.92
C ASN A 4 7.95 23.15 16.77
N SER A 5 8.53 24.25 16.30
CA SER A 5 8.48 25.55 16.97
C SER A 5 7.15 26.29 16.85
N THR A 6 6.25 25.87 15.95
CA THR A 6 5.02 26.63 15.62
C THR A 6 3.71 25.85 15.78
N VAL A 7 3.76 24.52 15.91
CA VAL A 7 2.54 23.69 15.98
C VAL A 7 1.71 23.96 17.24
N LYS A 8 2.35 24.27 18.37
CA LYS A 8 1.68 24.54 19.64
C LYS A 8 0.83 25.81 19.55
N GLY A 9 -0.45 25.71 19.87
CA GLY A 9 -1.44 26.79 19.75
C GLY A 9 -1.95 27.03 18.33
N SER A 10 -1.51 26.24 17.34
CA SER A 10 -2.00 26.32 15.95
C SER A 10 -3.23 25.44 15.73
N ALA A 11 -3.89 25.58 14.58
CA ALA A 11 -4.98 24.69 14.17
C ALA A 11 -4.54 23.22 13.92
N LEU A 12 -3.24 22.94 13.91
CA LEU A 12 -2.68 21.59 13.76
C LEU A 12 -2.37 20.92 15.10
N GLU A 13 -2.48 21.63 16.22
CA GLU A 13 -2.29 21.02 17.55
C GLU A 13 -3.34 19.91 17.78
N GLY A 14 -2.87 18.67 17.95
CA GLY A 14 -3.73 17.50 18.11
C GLY A 14 -4.36 16.95 16.82
N PHE A 15 -3.98 17.45 15.64
CA PHE A 15 -4.51 16.98 14.36
C PHE A 15 -3.89 15.66 13.89
N TYR A 16 -2.58 15.48 14.12
CA TYR A 16 -1.83 14.29 13.71
C TYR A 16 -2.04 13.12 14.69
N PRO A 17 -1.73 11.87 14.30
CA PRO A 17 -1.87 10.72 15.19
C PRO A 17 -1.14 10.94 16.52
N ALA A 18 -1.82 10.66 17.63
CA ALA A 18 -1.33 11.02 18.96
C ALA A 18 0.01 10.37 19.35
N GLY A 19 0.38 9.25 18.73
CA GLY A 19 1.68 8.60 18.92
C GLY A 19 2.79 9.07 17.98
N TRP A 20 2.58 10.11 17.18
CA TRP A 20 3.65 10.70 16.36
C TRP A 20 4.54 11.61 17.20
N ASP A 21 5.83 11.30 17.19
CA ASP A 21 6.89 12.10 17.77
C ASP A 21 7.62 12.82 16.63
N PHE A 22 7.38 14.12 16.49
CA PHE A 22 7.92 14.89 15.37
C PHE A 22 9.44 15.11 15.44
N GLU A 23 10.05 15.01 16.63
CA GLU A 23 11.52 15.05 16.74
C GLU A 23 12.11 13.75 16.20
N LYS A 24 11.51 12.59 16.51
CA LYS A 24 11.91 11.30 15.94
C LYS A 24 11.65 11.21 14.44
N ILE A 25 10.54 11.76 13.97
CA ILE A 25 10.21 11.81 12.54
C ILE A 25 11.23 12.65 11.78
N ASP A 26 11.59 13.83 12.31
CA ASP A 26 12.61 14.69 11.70
C ASP A 26 13.98 14.00 11.68
N ALA A 27 14.36 13.35 12.78
CA ALA A 27 15.60 12.57 12.88
C ALA A 27 15.67 11.36 11.92
N ALA A 28 14.53 10.90 11.38
CA ALA A 28 14.51 9.84 10.37
C ALA A 28 14.92 10.34 8.99
N ILE A 29 14.89 11.65 8.74
CA ILE A 29 15.26 12.23 7.44
C ILE A 29 16.79 12.36 7.35
N GLY A 30 17.39 11.69 6.37
CA GLY A 30 18.84 11.70 6.13
C GLY A 30 19.24 12.38 4.84
N ALA A 31 20.54 12.32 4.53
CA ALA A 31 21.05 12.73 3.22
C ALA A 31 20.51 11.79 2.11
N PRO A 32 20.13 12.27 0.92
CA PRO A 32 19.47 11.45 -0.12
C PRO A 32 20.18 10.15 -0.47
N GLU A 33 21.51 10.14 -0.51
CA GLU A 33 22.35 8.98 -0.77
C GLU A 33 22.26 7.89 0.31
N SER A 34 21.86 8.26 1.52
CA SER A 34 21.77 7.37 2.67
C SER A 34 20.44 6.60 2.73
N ILE A 35 19.44 6.95 1.92
CA ILE A 35 18.08 6.38 2.01
C ILE A 35 18.05 4.84 1.91
N THR A 36 19.00 4.24 1.18
CA THR A 36 19.11 2.78 1.00
C THR A 36 20.04 2.10 1.99
N GLU A 37 20.63 2.83 2.95
CA GLU A 37 21.46 2.25 4.00
C GLU A 37 20.63 1.33 4.89
N HIS A 38 21.11 0.11 5.05
CA HIS A 38 20.44 -0.93 5.82
C HIS A 38 20.24 -0.51 7.28
N GLN A 39 19.03 -0.68 7.80
CA GLN A 39 18.71 -0.45 9.21
C GLN A 39 18.59 -1.79 9.95
N ALA A 40 18.94 -1.81 11.24
CA ALA A 40 18.98 -3.04 12.03
C ALA A 40 17.65 -3.80 12.11
N HIS A 41 16.51 -3.14 11.89
CA HIS A 41 15.18 -3.73 11.92
C HIS A 41 14.69 -4.23 10.55
N TRP A 42 15.47 -4.04 9.48
CA TRP A 42 15.12 -4.56 8.16
C TRP A 42 15.31 -6.07 8.12
N ASN A 43 14.51 -6.73 7.29
CA ASN A 43 14.75 -8.11 6.89
C ASN A 43 15.99 -8.15 5.99
N ASP A 44 16.86 -9.15 6.16
CA ASP A 44 18.05 -9.32 5.31
C ASP A 44 17.72 -9.44 3.81
N ASN A 45 16.50 -9.88 3.48
CA ASN A 45 15.99 -10.01 2.11
C ASN A 45 15.04 -8.87 1.70
N PHE A 46 15.02 -7.77 2.45
CA PHE A 46 14.34 -6.53 2.06
C PHE A 46 15.31 -5.62 1.32
N THR A 47 14.88 -5.04 0.19
CA THR A 47 15.73 -4.16 -0.61
C THR A 47 14.95 -2.95 -1.13
N PRO A 48 15.33 -1.72 -0.74
CA PRO A 48 14.84 -0.52 -1.41
C PRO A 48 15.54 -0.33 -2.76
N ILE A 49 14.77 -0.04 -3.80
CA ILE A 49 15.22 0.10 -5.20
C ILE A 49 14.83 1.49 -5.69
N LYS A 50 15.84 2.30 -5.98
CA LYS A 50 15.67 3.62 -6.57
C LYS A 50 15.30 3.50 -8.05
N CYS A 51 14.29 4.25 -8.48
CA CYS A 51 13.84 4.38 -9.86
C CYS A 51 14.08 5.82 -10.35
N ASP A 52 14.58 5.98 -11.57
CA ASP A 52 14.90 7.31 -12.10
C ASP A 52 13.67 8.09 -12.54
N ASN A 53 12.59 7.39 -12.87
CA ASN A 53 11.32 7.97 -13.32
C ASN A 53 10.15 7.00 -13.09
N LEU A 54 8.93 7.51 -13.27
CA LEU A 54 7.69 6.75 -13.11
C LEU A 54 7.63 5.51 -14.02
N GLY A 55 8.14 5.60 -15.25
CA GLY A 55 8.15 4.46 -16.16
C GLY A 55 8.97 3.29 -15.63
N GLU A 56 10.15 3.53 -15.06
CA GLU A 56 10.95 2.49 -14.42
C GLU A 56 10.24 1.90 -13.20
N PHE A 57 9.67 2.75 -12.35
CA PHE A 57 8.91 2.32 -11.19
C PHE A 57 7.78 1.35 -11.59
N GLU A 58 6.97 1.73 -12.58
CA GLU A 58 5.86 0.91 -13.07
C GLU A 58 6.34 -0.41 -13.68
N VAL A 59 7.39 -0.38 -14.51
CA VAL A 59 7.95 -1.59 -15.16
C VAL A 59 8.51 -2.53 -14.10
N TYR A 60 9.33 -2.04 -13.17
CA TYR A 60 10.02 -2.88 -12.20
C TYR A 60 9.03 -3.54 -11.24
N MET A 61 8.05 -2.78 -10.75
CA MET A 61 7.02 -3.31 -9.87
C MET A 61 6.13 -4.33 -10.59
N GLY A 62 5.68 -4.02 -11.81
CA GLY A 62 4.86 -4.95 -12.60
C GLY A 62 5.62 -6.21 -13.04
N HIS A 63 6.90 -6.08 -13.38
CA HIS A 63 7.78 -7.22 -13.66
C HIS A 63 7.93 -8.11 -12.42
N GLU A 64 8.17 -7.53 -11.24
CA GLU A 64 8.34 -8.31 -10.01
C GLU A 64 7.07 -9.12 -9.68
N ILE A 65 5.89 -8.52 -9.83
CA ILE A 65 4.60 -9.22 -9.65
C ILE A 65 4.45 -10.37 -10.66
N ALA A 66 4.68 -10.09 -11.95
CA ALA A 66 4.58 -11.11 -13.00
C ALA A 66 5.60 -12.25 -12.78
N MET A 67 6.79 -11.92 -12.28
CA MET A 67 7.82 -12.89 -11.95
C MET A 67 7.37 -13.82 -10.81
N GLN A 68 6.74 -13.29 -9.76
CA GLN A 68 6.19 -14.14 -8.69
C GLN A 68 5.09 -15.09 -9.22
N ILE A 69 4.22 -14.62 -10.12
CA ILE A 69 3.20 -15.47 -10.78
C ILE A 69 3.87 -16.59 -11.59
N LYS A 70 4.86 -16.24 -12.42
CA LYS A 70 5.61 -17.19 -13.24
C LYS A 70 6.31 -18.25 -12.39
N LEU A 71 7.06 -17.81 -11.37
CA LEU A 71 7.82 -18.70 -10.51
C LEU A 71 6.92 -19.66 -9.74
N ALA A 72 5.74 -19.21 -9.28
CA ALA A 72 4.75 -20.10 -8.66
C ALA A 72 4.24 -21.16 -9.63
N LYS A 73 3.97 -20.78 -10.90
CA LYS A 73 3.56 -21.73 -11.95
C LYS A 73 4.64 -22.77 -12.20
N GLU A 74 5.90 -22.36 -12.32
CA GLU A 74 7.05 -23.24 -12.57
C GLU A 74 7.28 -24.23 -11.42
N ARG A 75 6.96 -23.83 -10.18
CA ARG A 75 7.00 -24.72 -9.01
C ARG A 75 5.71 -25.53 -8.79
N ASN A 76 4.71 -25.36 -9.65
CA ASN A 76 3.39 -25.98 -9.50
C ASN A 76 2.72 -25.65 -8.15
N GLU A 77 2.85 -24.41 -7.72
CA GLU A 77 2.31 -23.89 -6.45
C GLU A 77 1.13 -22.94 -6.72
N LYS A 78 0.18 -22.90 -5.78
CA LYS A 78 -0.77 -21.79 -5.69
C LYS A 78 -0.05 -20.54 -5.17
N ILE A 79 -0.51 -19.37 -5.57
CA ILE A 79 -0.02 -18.09 -5.05
C ILE A 79 -1.18 -17.14 -4.77
N ALA A 80 -1.11 -16.45 -3.64
CA ALA A 80 -2.08 -15.45 -3.23
C ALA A 80 -1.44 -14.06 -3.26
N PHE A 81 -2.16 -13.06 -3.78
CA PHE A 81 -1.74 -11.67 -3.76
C PHE A 81 -2.74 -10.82 -2.98
N ILE A 82 -2.24 -10.00 -2.06
CA ILE A 82 -2.97 -8.83 -1.58
C ILE A 82 -2.64 -7.67 -2.54
N LEU A 83 -3.66 -7.07 -3.16
CA LEU A 83 -3.49 -6.10 -4.25
C LEU A 83 -4.05 -4.71 -3.89
N PRO A 84 -3.33 -3.62 -4.21
CA PRO A 84 -3.80 -2.25 -4.01
C PRO A 84 -4.55 -1.73 -5.23
N VAL A 85 -5.29 -0.64 -5.05
CA VAL A 85 -5.64 0.28 -6.13
C VAL A 85 -4.83 1.57 -5.93
N GLY A 86 -3.64 1.61 -6.53
CA GLY A 86 -2.65 2.67 -6.33
C GLY A 86 -1.33 2.14 -5.71
N PRO A 87 -0.20 2.21 -6.42
CA PRO A 87 0.00 2.69 -7.79
C PRO A 87 -0.65 1.79 -8.84
N MET A 88 -1.20 2.36 -9.92
CA MET A 88 -1.96 1.60 -10.93
C MET A 88 -1.15 1.22 -12.19
N GLY A 89 -0.13 2.01 -12.54
CA GLY A 89 0.63 1.82 -13.79
C GLY A 89 1.36 0.49 -13.88
N MET A 90 1.69 -0.11 -12.73
CA MET A 90 2.32 -1.45 -12.66
C MET A 90 1.48 -2.55 -13.32
N TYR A 91 0.14 -2.46 -13.28
CA TYR A 91 -0.73 -3.53 -13.79
C TYR A 91 -0.62 -3.68 -15.31
N LYS A 92 -0.39 -2.59 -16.04
CA LYS A 92 -0.10 -2.63 -17.48
C LYS A 92 1.09 -3.55 -17.77
N TRP A 93 2.13 -3.50 -16.93
CA TRP A 93 3.34 -4.30 -17.09
C TRP A 93 3.12 -5.74 -16.67
N VAL A 94 2.32 -6.00 -15.63
CA VAL A 94 1.87 -7.37 -15.30
C VAL A 94 1.18 -8.00 -16.51
N VAL A 95 0.19 -7.32 -17.09
CA VAL A 95 -0.54 -7.76 -18.29
C VAL A 95 0.42 -8.02 -19.45
N TYR A 96 1.34 -7.10 -19.71
CA TYR A 96 2.33 -7.24 -20.79
C TYR A 96 3.17 -8.51 -20.63
N PHE A 97 3.77 -8.72 -19.46
CA PHE A 97 4.66 -9.86 -19.23
C PHE A 97 3.91 -11.20 -19.21
N ILE A 98 2.74 -11.26 -18.57
CA ILE A 98 1.93 -12.49 -18.54
C ILE A 98 1.49 -12.90 -19.94
N ASN A 99 1.04 -11.94 -20.77
CA ASN A 99 0.69 -12.21 -22.17
C ASN A 99 1.91 -12.62 -23.01
N ALA A 100 3.05 -11.93 -22.84
CA ALA A 100 4.27 -12.25 -23.56
C ALA A 100 4.81 -13.66 -23.23
N TRP A 101 4.68 -14.08 -21.97
CA TRP A 101 5.11 -15.39 -21.49
C TRP A 101 4.05 -16.47 -21.64
N LYS A 102 2.81 -16.11 -22.01
CA LYS A 102 1.64 -17.00 -22.16
C LYS A 102 1.37 -17.83 -20.89
N ILE A 103 1.39 -17.18 -19.74
CA ILE A 103 1.20 -17.84 -18.44
C ILE A 103 -0.26 -17.70 -18.01
N SER A 104 -0.96 -18.82 -17.85
CA SER A 104 -2.32 -18.81 -17.26
C SER A 104 -2.24 -18.49 -15.76
N CYS A 105 -3.13 -17.60 -15.29
CA CYS A 105 -3.26 -17.23 -13.87
C CYS A 105 -4.27 -18.10 -13.09
N GLU A 106 -4.60 -19.31 -13.56
CA GLU A 106 -5.50 -20.24 -12.85
C GLU A 106 -5.01 -20.61 -11.44
N HIS A 107 -3.71 -20.60 -11.18
CA HIS A 107 -3.11 -20.88 -9.86
C HIS A 107 -3.03 -19.65 -8.95
N VAL A 108 -3.51 -18.49 -9.41
CA VAL A 108 -3.40 -17.20 -8.72
C VAL A 108 -4.71 -16.86 -7.99
N TYR A 109 -4.61 -16.44 -6.74
CA TYR A 109 -5.72 -15.94 -5.93
C TYR A 109 -5.45 -14.48 -5.58
N THR A 110 -6.46 -13.62 -5.63
CA THR A 110 -6.30 -12.20 -5.35
C THR A 110 -7.24 -11.73 -4.26
N PHE A 111 -6.75 -10.79 -3.45
CA PHE A 111 -7.44 -10.13 -2.36
C PHE A 111 -7.16 -8.63 -2.44
N ASN A 112 -8.11 -7.86 -2.95
CA ASN A 112 -8.00 -6.40 -2.91
C ASN A 112 -8.02 -5.92 -1.46
N MET A 113 -7.08 -5.03 -1.13
CA MET A 113 -6.81 -4.62 0.25
C MET A 113 -7.90 -3.73 0.85
N ASP A 114 -8.67 -3.03 0.02
CA ASP A 114 -9.71 -2.12 0.46
C ASP A 114 -10.75 -1.82 -0.63
N GLU A 115 -11.80 -1.11 -0.23
CA GLU A 115 -12.83 -0.53 -1.09
C GLU A 115 -13.48 0.65 -0.35
N TRP A 116 -13.84 1.72 -1.07
CA TRP A 116 -14.56 2.85 -0.49
C TRP A 116 -15.94 2.42 0.04
N ALA A 117 -16.36 3.02 1.16
CA ALA A 117 -17.60 2.64 1.81
C ALA A 117 -18.33 3.81 2.48
N ASP A 118 -19.62 3.63 2.76
CA ASP A 118 -20.38 4.49 3.66
C ASP A 118 -20.16 4.13 5.15
N ALA A 119 -20.98 4.70 6.05
CA ALA A 119 -20.89 4.44 7.49
C ALA A 119 -21.27 3.02 7.91
N ASP A 120 -22.02 2.30 7.07
CA ASP A 120 -22.48 0.94 7.31
C ASP A 120 -21.61 -0.10 6.58
N GLY A 121 -20.59 0.35 5.84
CA GLY A 121 -19.67 -0.51 5.10
C GLY A 121 -20.14 -0.83 3.67
N ASN A 122 -21.24 -0.26 3.21
CA ASN A 122 -21.73 -0.53 1.86
C ASN A 122 -20.82 0.16 0.84
N THR A 123 -20.40 -0.60 -0.17
CA THR A 123 -19.44 -0.15 -1.19
C THR A 123 -20.12 0.40 -2.43
N LEU A 124 -19.38 1.12 -3.26
CA LEU A 124 -19.87 1.55 -4.57
C LEU A 124 -20.28 0.34 -5.45
N PRO A 125 -21.27 0.51 -6.34
CA PRO A 125 -21.55 -0.47 -7.39
C PRO A 125 -20.31 -0.78 -8.22
N SER A 126 -20.17 -2.02 -8.69
CA SER A 126 -18.96 -2.46 -9.41
C SER A 126 -18.78 -1.87 -10.81
N ASP A 127 -19.81 -1.22 -11.36
CA ASP A 127 -19.76 -0.47 -12.62
C ASP A 127 -19.43 1.02 -12.42
N ASN A 128 -19.28 1.48 -11.17
CA ASN A 128 -18.88 2.84 -10.85
C ASN A 128 -17.36 3.01 -11.04
N THR A 129 -16.95 4.06 -11.76
CA THR A 129 -15.53 4.33 -12.04
C THR A 129 -14.69 4.64 -10.81
N GLY A 130 -15.31 4.99 -9.68
CA GLY A 130 -14.65 5.18 -8.38
C GLY A 130 -14.50 3.89 -7.56
N SER A 131 -15.08 2.76 -7.99
CA SER A 131 -14.92 1.46 -7.32
C SER A 131 -13.55 0.87 -7.61
N PHE A 132 -12.92 0.31 -6.58
CA PHE A 132 -11.67 -0.42 -6.71
C PHE A 132 -11.85 -1.72 -7.47
N LYS A 133 -13.01 -2.38 -7.34
CA LYS A 133 -13.37 -3.51 -8.20
C LYS A 133 -13.36 -3.13 -9.67
N TYR A 134 -14.05 -2.05 -10.05
CA TYR A 134 -14.04 -1.56 -11.42
C TYR A 134 -12.62 -1.29 -11.92
N ALA A 135 -11.81 -0.58 -11.11
CA ALA A 135 -10.44 -0.24 -11.46
C ALA A 135 -9.58 -1.48 -11.75
N MET A 136 -9.67 -2.52 -10.91
CA MET A 136 -8.92 -3.76 -11.10
C MET A 136 -9.39 -4.59 -12.30
N GLU A 137 -10.71 -4.63 -12.54
CA GLU A 137 -11.25 -5.29 -13.73
C GLU A 137 -10.71 -4.65 -15.02
N GLN A 138 -10.67 -3.32 -15.09
CA GLN A 138 -10.16 -2.61 -16.26
C GLN A 138 -8.62 -2.68 -16.39
N ALA A 139 -7.89 -2.60 -15.28
CA ALA A 139 -6.43 -2.49 -15.30
C ALA A 139 -5.70 -3.84 -15.40
N LEU A 140 -6.27 -4.91 -14.83
CA LEU A 140 -5.61 -6.20 -14.71
C LEU A 140 -6.44 -7.36 -15.27
N PHE A 141 -7.67 -7.56 -14.78
CA PHE A 141 -8.37 -8.82 -15.04
C PHE A 141 -8.89 -8.93 -16.47
N ASN A 142 -9.54 -7.91 -17.02
CA ASN A 142 -10.07 -7.94 -18.38
C ASN A 142 -8.96 -7.96 -19.44
N PRO A 143 -7.88 -7.15 -19.33
CA PRO A 143 -6.78 -7.16 -20.30
C PRO A 143 -6.00 -8.48 -20.38
N LEU A 144 -6.06 -9.34 -19.36
CA LEU A 144 -5.45 -10.67 -19.40
C LEU A 144 -6.23 -11.67 -20.26
N GLY A 145 -7.50 -11.40 -20.61
CA GLY A 145 -8.32 -12.30 -21.43
C GLY A 145 -8.38 -13.71 -20.86
N GLU A 146 -8.06 -14.71 -21.69
CA GLU A 146 -8.07 -16.13 -21.30
C GLU A 146 -7.02 -16.51 -20.25
N LEU A 147 -5.97 -15.69 -20.07
CA LEU A 147 -4.93 -15.92 -19.07
C LEU A 147 -5.27 -15.35 -17.69
N THR A 148 -6.48 -14.79 -17.53
CA THR A 148 -6.88 -14.06 -16.34
C THR A 148 -7.03 -14.93 -15.10
N VAL A 149 -7.03 -14.30 -13.93
CA VAL A 149 -7.38 -14.93 -12.66
C VAL A 149 -8.85 -15.37 -12.72
N PRO A 150 -9.23 -16.62 -12.40
CA PRO A 150 -10.64 -17.04 -12.37
C PRO A 150 -11.50 -16.18 -11.44
N GLU A 151 -12.74 -15.86 -11.82
CA GLU A 151 -13.60 -14.94 -11.05
C GLU A 151 -13.83 -15.36 -9.59
N ASN A 152 -13.99 -16.66 -9.35
CA ASN A 152 -14.14 -17.22 -8.00
C ASN A 152 -12.87 -17.15 -7.14
N GLN A 153 -11.73 -16.74 -7.72
CA GLN A 153 -10.45 -16.52 -7.03
C GLN A 153 -10.14 -15.02 -6.84
N ARG A 154 -11.02 -14.13 -7.30
CA ARG A 154 -10.92 -12.67 -7.13
C ARG A 154 -11.74 -12.23 -5.93
N ASN A 155 -11.08 -11.68 -4.92
CA ASN A 155 -11.74 -11.20 -3.71
C ASN A 155 -11.64 -9.68 -3.61
N PHE A 156 -12.78 -9.03 -3.40
CA PHE A 156 -12.86 -7.58 -3.16
C PHE A 156 -13.35 -7.29 -1.74
N ALA A 157 -12.88 -6.18 -1.16
CA ALA A 157 -13.10 -5.82 0.24
C ALA A 157 -14.51 -5.24 0.48
N THR A 158 -15.54 -5.98 0.06
CA THR A 158 -16.93 -5.61 0.35
C THR A 158 -17.30 -6.00 1.78
N LYS A 159 -18.40 -5.43 2.27
CA LYS A 159 -18.92 -5.69 3.62
C LYS A 159 -19.11 -7.17 3.93
N GLU A 160 -19.56 -7.94 2.96
CA GLU A 160 -19.86 -9.37 3.10
C GLU A 160 -18.63 -10.24 2.83
N ASN A 161 -17.74 -9.82 1.92
CA ASN A 161 -16.63 -10.66 1.49
C ASN A 161 -15.36 -10.45 2.34
N LEU A 162 -15.06 -9.23 2.77
CA LEU A 162 -13.88 -8.91 3.58
C LEU A 162 -13.79 -9.75 4.87
N PRO A 163 -14.90 -9.98 5.63
CA PRO A 163 -14.86 -10.88 6.79
C PRO A 163 -14.43 -12.32 6.50
N THR A 164 -14.52 -12.76 5.24
CA THR A 164 -14.12 -14.12 4.82
C THR A 164 -12.63 -14.24 4.49
N TYR A 165 -11.90 -13.12 4.35
CA TYR A 165 -10.50 -13.10 3.95
C TYR A 165 -9.59 -13.92 4.86
N PRO A 166 -9.67 -13.83 6.21
CA PRO A 166 -8.77 -14.57 7.08
C PRO A 166 -8.82 -16.08 6.81
N ALA A 167 -10.02 -16.66 6.78
CA ALA A 167 -10.21 -18.08 6.53
C ALA A 167 -9.74 -18.51 5.13
N LYS A 168 -10.00 -17.70 4.09
CA LYS A 168 -9.56 -17.97 2.72
C LYS A 168 -8.04 -17.95 2.59
N ILE A 169 -7.38 -16.94 3.17
CA ILE A 169 -5.92 -16.81 3.15
C ILE A 169 -5.27 -17.95 3.96
N ASP A 170 -5.80 -18.27 5.13
CA ASP A 170 -5.28 -19.34 5.97
C ASP A 170 -5.41 -20.71 5.28
N ALA A 171 -6.54 -20.97 4.59
CA ALA A 171 -6.70 -22.19 3.80
C ALA A 171 -5.69 -22.28 2.65
N LEU A 172 -5.45 -21.19 1.91
CA LEU A 172 -4.44 -21.16 0.85
C LEU A 172 -3.03 -21.40 1.40
N LYS A 173 -2.66 -20.75 2.50
CA LYS A 173 -1.35 -20.97 3.15
C LYS A 173 -1.19 -22.40 3.67
N ALA A 174 -2.26 -23.02 4.19
CA ALA A 174 -2.24 -24.42 4.61
C ALA A 174 -2.00 -25.40 3.43
N GLU A 175 -2.38 -25.01 2.22
CA GLU A 175 -2.07 -25.74 0.98
C GLU A 175 -0.67 -25.42 0.42
N GLY A 176 0.13 -24.64 1.14
CA GLY A 176 1.48 -24.24 0.74
C GLY A 176 1.52 -23.02 -0.19
N ALA A 177 0.42 -22.28 -0.35
CA ALA A 177 0.43 -21.08 -1.18
C ALA A 177 1.26 -19.97 -0.54
N LYS A 178 2.15 -19.37 -1.33
CA LYS A 178 2.85 -18.15 -0.95
C LYS A 178 1.87 -16.97 -0.95
N LEU A 179 1.92 -16.12 0.08
CA LEU A 179 1.19 -14.86 0.15
C LEU A 179 2.13 -13.70 -0.18
N VAL A 180 1.81 -12.93 -1.21
CA VAL A 180 2.56 -11.74 -1.62
C VAL A 180 1.73 -10.50 -1.33
N LEU A 181 2.30 -9.57 -0.57
CA LEU A 181 1.73 -8.25 -0.36
C LEU A 181 2.19 -7.32 -1.47
N VAL A 182 1.26 -6.79 -2.26
CA VAL A 182 1.52 -5.65 -3.14
C VAL A 182 0.99 -4.39 -2.44
N TYR A 183 1.77 -3.31 -2.36
CA TYR A 183 1.38 -2.14 -1.56
C TYR A 183 1.89 -0.80 -2.13
N GLY A 184 1.18 0.28 -1.77
CA GLY A 184 1.69 1.65 -1.78
C GLY A 184 1.78 2.20 -0.35
N ILE A 185 2.45 3.33 -0.17
CA ILE A 185 2.59 3.99 1.13
C ILE A 185 1.73 5.26 1.19
N GLY A 186 0.89 5.39 2.21
CA GLY A 186 0.11 6.61 2.40
C GLY A 186 0.94 7.83 2.77
N ARG A 187 0.40 9.04 2.56
CA ARG A 187 0.94 10.28 3.14
C ARG A 187 1.04 10.18 4.66
N MET A 188 0.09 9.49 5.28
CA MET A 188 0.04 9.20 6.71
C MET A 188 0.73 7.89 7.09
N CYS A 189 1.59 7.35 6.22
CA CYS A 189 2.30 6.08 6.45
C CYS A 189 1.36 4.87 6.64
N HIS A 190 0.11 4.95 6.18
CA HIS A 190 -0.80 3.82 6.16
C HIS A 190 -0.41 2.81 5.06
N ILE A 191 -0.84 1.56 5.24
CA ILE A 191 -0.87 0.50 4.22
C ILE A 191 -2.34 0.12 4.04
N ALA A 192 -2.82 0.07 2.80
CA ALA A 192 -4.26 0.13 2.52
C ALA A 192 -4.88 1.36 3.22
N PHE A 193 -6.17 1.32 3.55
CA PHE A 193 -6.77 2.28 4.48
C PHE A 193 -6.59 1.94 5.97
N TRP A 194 -5.53 1.22 6.34
CA TRP A 194 -5.18 0.99 7.75
C TRP A 194 -4.43 2.18 8.35
N GLU A 195 -5.22 3.16 8.76
CA GLU A 195 -4.74 4.47 9.22
C GLU A 195 -3.99 4.43 10.57
N PRO A 196 -2.96 5.27 10.76
CA PRO A 196 -2.13 5.28 11.97
C PRO A 196 -2.90 5.63 13.25
N GLN A 197 -3.97 6.44 13.20
CA GLN A 197 -4.75 6.76 14.39
C GLN A 197 -5.42 5.54 15.03
N PHE A 198 -5.61 4.45 14.27
CA PHE A 198 -6.20 3.22 14.79
C PHE A 198 -5.33 2.58 15.86
N ALA A 199 -4.02 2.87 15.90
CA ALA A 199 -3.12 2.39 16.96
C ALA A 199 -3.63 2.72 18.37
N GLY A 200 -4.26 3.89 18.57
CA GLY A 200 -4.80 4.30 19.87
C GLY A 200 -6.03 3.52 20.34
N GLU A 201 -6.56 2.63 19.49
CA GLU A 201 -7.73 1.79 19.81
C GLU A 201 -7.35 0.39 20.32
N TYR A 202 -6.04 0.07 20.38
CA TYR A 202 -5.54 -1.23 20.82
C TYR A 202 -4.69 -1.09 22.08
N ASN A 203 -4.73 -2.11 22.96
CA ASN A 203 -3.99 -2.08 24.22
C ASN A 203 -2.50 -2.43 24.04
N SER A 204 -2.14 -3.03 22.91
CA SER A 204 -0.77 -3.44 22.61
C SER A 204 -0.51 -3.53 21.11
N ALA A 205 0.77 -3.50 20.73
CA ALA A 205 1.19 -3.76 19.35
C ALA A 205 0.75 -5.15 18.87
N ALA A 206 0.80 -6.18 19.73
CA ALA A 206 0.38 -7.54 19.36
C ALA A 206 -1.13 -7.63 19.04
N GLU A 207 -1.97 -6.91 19.80
CA GLU A 207 -3.42 -6.84 19.53
C GLU A 207 -3.69 -6.10 18.20
N TRP A 208 -2.97 -5.00 17.96
CA TRP A 208 -3.02 -4.28 16.70
C TRP A 208 -2.58 -5.19 15.54
N GLU A 209 -1.43 -5.87 15.65
CA GLU A 209 -0.85 -6.76 14.65
C GLU A 209 -1.79 -7.94 14.32
N ALA A 210 -2.62 -8.38 15.28
CA ALA A 210 -3.60 -9.45 15.09
C ALA A 210 -4.89 -8.99 14.39
N ALA A 211 -5.15 -7.69 14.28
CA ALA A 211 -6.40 -7.17 13.75
C ALA A 211 -6.52 -7.43 12.23
N PRO A 212 -7.53 -8.20 11.77
CA PRO A 212 -7.53 -8.69 10.39
C PRO A 212 -8.11 -7.70 9.38
N TYR A 213 -9.09 -6.89 9.79
CA TYR A 213 -9.77 -5.93 8.91
C TYR A 213 -10.61 -4.93 9.72
N ARG A 214 -11.09 -3.88 9.04
CA ARG A 214 -12.11 -2.93 9.53
C ARG A 214 -13.18 -2.69 8.46
N ILE A 215 -14.43 -2.67 8.90
CA ILE A 215 -15.59 -2.25 8.09
C ILE A 215 -15.86 -0.78 8.39
N ALA A 216 -16.13 0.01 7.34
CA ALA A 216 -16.42 1.44 7.45
C ALA A 216 -15.38 2.23 8.28
N ALA A 217 -14.10 1.88 8.14
CA ALA A 217 -12.97 2.52 8.78
C ALA A 217 -12.98 4.02 8.54
N LYS A 218 -12.77 4.83 9.59
CA LYS A 218 -12.72 6.29 9.48
C LYS A 218 -11.38 6.71 8.89
N ILE A 219 -11.41 7.29 7.70
CA ILE A 219 -10.21 7.69 6.96
C ILE A 219 -9.65 8.99 7.51
N HIS A 220 -8.32 9.07 7.63
CA HIS A 220 -7.67 10.28 8.12
C HIS A 220 -7.89 11.43 7.13
N PRO A 221 -8.15 12.68 7.57
CA PRO A 221 -8.38 13.79 6.66
C PRO A 221 -7.27 14.00 5.63
N LEU A 222 -6.00 13.80 5.99
CA LEU A 222 -4.88 13.89 5.05
C LEU A 222 -4.86 12.78 3.97
N THR A 223 -5.46 11.62 4.24
CA THR A 223 -5.66 10.56 3.24
C THR A 223 -6.80 10.92 2.28
N VAL A 224 -7.86 11.54 2.80
CA VAL A 224 -8.96 12.09 1.97
C VAL A 224 -8.41 13.16 1.03
N GLU A 225 -7.62 14.10 1.54
CA GLU A 225 -7.00 15.15 0.73
C GLU A 225 -5.94 14.62 -0.25
N GLN A 226 -5.16 13.60 0.14
CA GLN A 226 -4.28 12.89 -0.80
C GLN A 226 -5.09 12.35 -1.99
N ASN A 227 -6.18 11.62 -1.71
CA ASN A 227 -7.03 11.04 -2.76
C ASN A 227 -7.77 12.11 -3.58
N ALA A 228 -8.13 13.24 -2.98
CA ALA A 228 -8.68 14.38 -3.71
C ALA A 228 -7.74 14.79 -4.85
N LEU A 229 -6.43 14.82 -4.59
CA LEU A 229 -5.41 15.15 -5.58
C LEU A 229 -5.13 14.00 -6.56
N THR A 230 -4.91 12.78 -6.05
CA THR A 230 -4.38 11.67 -6.86
C THR A 230 -5.44 10.90 -7.64
N SER A 231 -6.68 10.88 -7.14
CA SER A 231 -7.73 9.95 -7.60
C SER A 231 -9.00 10.69 -8.05
N PHE A 232 -9.29 11.86 -7.47
CA PHE A 232 -10.56 12.59 -7.68
C PHE A 232 -10.39 13.97 -8.33
N LYS A 233 -9.21 14.25 -8.94
CA LYS A 233 -8.95 15.46 -9.75
C LYS A 233 -9.35 16.77 -9.04
N SER A 234 -8.92 16.92 -7.79
CA SER A 234 -9.20 18.06 -6.90
C SER A 234 -10.67 18.23 -6.49
N ARG A 235 -11.55 17.27 -6.76
CA ARG A 235 -12.95 17.33 -6.33
C ARG A 235 -13.15 16.57 -5.01
N THR A 236 -12.76 17.20 -3.90
CA THR A 236 -12.89 16.64 -2.54
C THR A 236 -14.30 16.14 -2.22
N THR A 237 -15.35 16.78 -2.77
CA THR A 237 -16.75 16.38 -2.57
C THR A 237 -17.12 15.01 -3.15
N LEU A 238 -16.24 14.38 -3.93
CA LEU A 238 -16.42 13.00 -4.41
C LEU A 238 -15.66 11.97 -3.57
N VAL A 239 -14.79 12.38 -2.66
CA VAL A 239 -13.94 11.45 -1.90
C VAL A 239 -14.74 10.90 -0.71
N PRO A 240 -14.96 9.58 -0.60
CA PRO A 240 -15.60 9.01 0.57
C PRO A 240 -14.72 9.16 1.81
N CYS A 241 -15.35 9.38 2.97
CA CYS A 241 -14.63 9.54 4.24
C CYS A 241 -14.43 8.22 5.00
N ARG A 242 -14.86 7.09 4.41
CA ARG A 242 -14.81 5.75 5.01
C ARG A 242 -14.46 4.70 3.97
N ALA A 243 -13.86 3.60 4.44
CA ALA A 243 -13.54 2.46 3.59
C ALA A 243 -13.62 1.15 4.38
N ASN A 244 -13.85 0.05 3.66
CA ASN A 244 -13.55 -1.28 4.17
C ASN A 244 -12.08 -1.57 3.86
N THR A 245 -11.33 -2.14 4.80
CA THR A 245 -9.88 -2.31 4.64
C THR A 245 -9.35 -3.51 5.40
N ILE A 246 -8.37 -4.21 4.82
CA ILE A 246 -7.59 -5.21 5.53
C ILE A 246 -6.77 -4.55 6.65
N GLY A 247 -6.40 -5.34 7.64
CA GLY A 247 -5.53 -4.95 8.72
C GLY A 247 -4.20 -5.72 8.70
N PRO A 248 -3.31 -5.38 9.63
CA PRO A 248 -2.00 -6.02 9.80
C PRO A 248 -2.10 -7.53 10.02
N GLY A 249 -3.19 -8.02 10.62
CA GLY A 249 -3.42 -9.46 10.80
C GLY A 249 -3.53 -10.24 9.50
N LEU A 250 -3.69 -9.56 8.36
CA LEU A 250 -3.62 -10.14 7.03
C LEU A 250 -2.30 -9.83 6.33
N PHE A 251 -1.92 -8.56 6.21
CA PHE A 251 -0.75 -8.20 5.40
C PHE A 251 0.59 -8.58 6.04
N LEU A 252 0.68 -8.71 7.37
CA LEU A 252 1.89 -9.19 8.06
C LEU A 252 2.09 -10.71 7.93
N LYS A 253 1.10 -11.44 7.41
CA LYS A 253 1.26 -12.87 7.06
C LYS A 253 1.98 -13.06 5.72
N ALA A 254 2.33 -11.99 5.02
CA ALA A 254 2.95 -12.05 3.70
C ALA A 254 4.36 -12.65 3.78
N ASP A 255 4.66 -13.53 2.84
CA ASP A 255 5.98 -14.16 2.71
C ASP A 255 6.92 -13.32 1.84
N TYR A 256 6.36 -12.33 1.11
CA TYR A 256 7.12 -11.39 0.29
C TYR A 256 6.31 -10.12 0.05
N ALA A 257 6.96 -8.95 0.04
CA ALA A 257 6.33 -7.66 -0.19
C ALA A 257 6.89 -6.97 -1.45
N ILE A 258 6.01 -6.43 -2.28
CA ILE A 258 6.33 -5.68 -3.50
C ILE A 258 5.58 -4.36 -3.42
N GLY A 259 6.29 -3.26 -3.24
CA GLY A 259 5.59 -1.98 -3.07
C GLY A 259 6.47 -0.81 -3.30
N GLY A 260 5.95 0.37 -3.01
CA GLY A 260 6.74 1.56 -3.23
C GLY A 260 6.07 2.89 -3.01
N ALA A 261 6.82 3.91 -3.39
CA ALA A 261 6.48 5.32 -3.28
C ALA A 261 6.79 6.05 -4.61
N ASP A 262 5.77 6.59 -5.25
CA ASP A 262 5.84 7.35 -6.51
C ASP A 262 5.27 8.77 -6.42
N GLY A 263 5.02 9.26 -5.21
CA GLY A 263 4.32 10.51 -4.88
C GLY A 263 5.09 11.80 -5.17
N THR A 264 5.55 11.93 -6.41
CA THR A 264 6.08 13.15 -7.02
C THR A 264 4.98 13.86 -7.81
N LEU A 265 5.14 15.16 -7.99
CA LEU A 265 4.28 16.02 -8.79
C LEU A 265 5.15 16.84 -9.74
N GLY A 266 4.52 17.54 -10.69
CA GLY A 266 5.25 18.47 -11.56
C GLY A 266 5.93 19.60 -10.76
N ARG A 267 6.93 20.26 -11.37
CA ARG A 267 7.66 21.40 -10.79
C ARG A 267 8.47 21.08 -9.53
N GLY A 268 9.00 19.85 -9.42
CA GLY A 268 9.83 19.44 -8.28
C GLY A 268 9.06 19.19 -6.97
N MET A 269 7.74 19.32 -6.99
CA MET A 269 6.90 19.07 -5.82
C MET A 269 6.78 17.57 -5.52
N GLN A 270 6.66 17.22 -4.25
CA GLN A 270 6.39 15.85 -3.81
C GLN A 270 5.58 15.86 -2.52
N TRP A 271 4.86 14.76 -2.25
CA TRP A 271 4.06 14.60 -1.02
C TRP A 271 4.47 13.40 -0.17
N GLN A 272 5.37 12.55 -0.68
CA GLN A 272 5.64 11.22 -0.11
C GLN A 272 7.08 11.03 0.40
N GLY A 273 7.98 12.01 0.25
CA GLY A 273 9.35 11.90 0.77
C GLY A 273 9.38 11.58 2.25
N MET A 274 8.68 12.37 3.08
CA MET A 274 8.63 12.15 4.54
C MET A 274 8.10 10.76 4.88
N SER A 275 7.01 10.28 4.26
CA SER A 275 6.46 8.97 4.58
C SER A 275 7.35 7.82 4.10
N LEU A 276 8.09 7.99 3.00
CA LEU A 276 9.11 7.05 2.55
C LEU A 276 10.26 6.95 3.57
N TRP A 277 10.80 8.08 4.02
CA TRP A 277 11.87 8.12 5.02
C TRP A 277 11.43 7.53 6.36
N MET A 278 10.24 7.89 6.85
CA MET A 278 9.65 7.29 8.05
C MET A 278 9.52 5.77 7.91
N THR A 279 9.05 5.28 6.75
CA THR A 279 8.92 3.84 6.47
C THR A 279 10.26 3.12 6.59
N LEU A 280 11.32 3.72 6.07
CA LEU A 280 12.65 3.09 5.97
C LEU A 280 13.48 3.24 7.25
N ARG A 281 13.33 4.32 8.00
CA ARG A 281 14.26 4.67 9.10
C ARG A 281 13.65 4.75 10.48
N HIS A 282 12.34 4.93 10.60
CA HIS A 282 11.70 4.96 11.90
C HIS A 282 11.61 3.56 12.51
N GLU A 283 11.68 3.45 13.84
CA GLU A 283 11.46 2.18 14.53
C GLU A 283 10.05 1.63 14.27
N LYS A 284 9.91 0.30 14.27
CA LYS A 284 8.62 -0.37 14.09
C LYS A 284 7.60 0.09 15.14
N THR A 285 6.48 0.66 14.70
CA THR A 285 5.43 1.15 15.60
C THR A 285 4.03 1.09 14.97
N PRO A 286 2.98 0.64 15.69
CA PRO A 286 1.59 0.69 15.20
C PRO A 286 1.12 2.08 14.75
N TRP A 287 1.72 3.14 15.30
CA TRP A 287 1.40 4.53 14.94
C TRP A 287 1.94 4.97 13.58
N ILE A 288 2.79 4.15 12.94
CA ILE A 288 3.34 4.37 11.60
C ILE A 288 3.30 3.01 10.89
N THR A 289 2.12 2.62 10.40
CA THR A 289 1.83 1.28 9.84
C THR A 289 2.89 0.80 8.84
N SER A 290 3.41 1.68 7.99
CA SER A 290 4.40 1.32 6.97
C SER A 290 5.77 0.89 7.55
N THR A 291 6.12 1.24 8.80
CA THR A 291 7.38 0.79 9.45
C THR A 291 7.49 -0.73 9.62
N TYR A 292 6.39 -1.46 9.43
CA TYR A 292 6.40 -2.92 9.41
C TYR A 292 6.89 -3.49 8.07
N ILE A 293 6.80 -2.72 6.99
CA ILE A 293 7.12 -3.19 5.64
C ILE A 293 8.58 -3.66 5.50
N PRO A 294 9.60 -2.91 5.98
CA PRO A 294 10.99 -3.37 5.88
C PRO A 294 11.28 -4.66 6.65
N THR A 295 10.38 -5.08 7.54
CA THR A 295 10.54 -6.33 8.31
C THR A 295 10.14 -7.58 7.50
N ILE A 296 9.51 -7.38 6.33
CA ILE A 296 9.05 -8.45 5.42
C ILE A 296 10.06 -8.56 4.26
N PRO A 297 10.50 -9.77 3.87
CA PRO A 297 11.31 -9.97 2.65
C PRO A 297 10.63 -9.30 1.45
N GLY A 298 11.38 -8.62 0.58
CA GLY A 298 10.70 -7.87 -0.48
C GLY A 298 11.52 -6.81 -1.17
N LYS A 299 10.85 -6.12 -2.09
CA LYS A 299 11.38 -4.96 -2.80
C LYS A 299 10.47 -3.76 -2.61
N LEU A 300 11.07 -2.65 -2.19
CA LEU A 300 10.42 -1.34 -2.12
C LEU A 300 10.98 -0.46 -3.22
N PHE A 301 10.21 -0.18 -4.26
CA PHE A 301 10.57 0.74 -5.34
C PHE A 301 10.27 2.18 -4.93
N PHE A 302 11.11 3.14 -5.30
CA PHE A 302 10.80 4.55 -5.05
C PHE A 302 11.39 5.48 -6.11
N LEU A 303 10.69 6.57 -6.42
CA LEU A 303 11.24 7.60 -7.30
C LEU A 303 12.38 8.35 -6.62
N LYS A 304 13.50 8.52 -7.33
CA LYS A 304 14.72 9.16 -6.78
C LYS A 304 14.48 10.50 -6.12
N ASP A 305 13.53 11.30 -6.62
CA ASP A 305 13.24 12.64 -6.09
C ASP A 305 12.70 12.57 -4.66
N LEU A 306 12.07 11.46 -4.27
CA LEU A 306 11.57 11.23 -2.91
C LEU A 306 12.69 11.04 -1.88
N ALA A 307 13.91 10.72 -2.33
CA ALA A 307 15.08 10.69 -1.44
C ALA A 307 15.49 12.09 -0.97
N GLY A 308 15.14 13.14 -1.73
CA GLY A 308 15.41 14.52 -1.38
C GLY A 308 16.56 15.17 -2.17
N PRO A 309 17.15 16.26 -1.64
CA PRO A 309 16.97 16.78 -0.27
C PRO A 309 15.52 17.20 0.03
N LEU A 310 15.04 16.92 1.24
CA LEU A 310 13.70 17.31 1.70
C LEU A 310 13.74 18.70 2.36
N GLU A 311 14.14 19.69 1.58
CA GLU A 311 14.30 21.07 2.03
C GLU A 311 13.13 21.95 1.59
N ALA A 312 12.93 23.06 2.30
CA ALA A 312 11.89 24.02 1.97
C ALA A 312 12.28 24.82 0.72
N GLU A 313 11.44 24.73 -0.32
CA GLU A 313 11.59 25.48 -1.56
C GLU A 313 10.32 26.27 -1.87
N CYS A 314 10.47 27.52 -2.31
CA CYS A 314 9.36 28.35 -2.76
C CYS A 314 9.09 28.09 -4.25
N ASN A 315 8.08 27.27 -4.56
CA ASN A 315 7.64 26.91 -5.92
C ASN A 315 6.46 27.73 -6.41
#